data_AF-A0A7H4LW33-F1
#
_entry.id   AF-A0A7H4LW33-F1
#
_cell.length_a   1.000
_cell.length_b   1.000
_cell.length_c   1.000
_cell.angle_alpha   90.00
_cell.angle_beta   90.00
_cell.angle_gamma   90.00
#
_symmetry.space_group_name_H-M   'P 1'
#
loop_
_entity.id
_entity.type
_entity.pdbx_description
1 polymer ?
#
loop_
_entity_poly.entity_id
_entity_poly.type
_entity_poly.pdbx_seq_one_letter_code
_entity_poly.pdbx_strand_id
1 'polypeptide(L)'
;MQLSIVASELKRAADSAEEGGDEFHWHRNVFAPLKYSVAEIFDSIDLTQRIMDEQQQLVKDDIAQLLNKDWRAAISSCELLLSETSGTLRELQDTLDAAGDKLQANLLRIQDSTMARDDLNFIDRLVFDLQSKLDRIVSWGQQAIDLWIGYDRHVHKFIRTAIDMDKNRVFAQRLRQSVQTYFDAPWALTHANADRLLDMRDEEMALHDEEVTGELPTDLEYEEFNEIREQLAALIEGQLVVYKEKGLPLDLGLVVREYLSQYPRARHFDVARIVVDQAVRLGVAQADFTGLPAKWQPINDYGAKVQAHVIDKY
;
A
#
# COMPACT_ATOMS: atom_id res chain seq x y z
N MET A 1 -17.88 17.64 -45.10
CA MET A 1 -18.81 17.04 -46.08
C MET A 1 -18.87 15.51 -45.97
N GLN A 2 -17.74 14.81 -45.99
CA GLN A 2 -17.64 13.35 -45.87
C GLN A 2 -18.38 12.78 -44.63
N LEU A 3 -18.15 13.35 -43.44
CA LEU A 3 -18.80 12.91 -42.20
C LEU A 3 -20.33 13.03 -42.22
N SER A 4 -20.90 14.00 -42.94
CA SER A 4 -22.35 14.13 -43.10
C SER A 4 -22.93 13.02 -43.97
N ILE A 5 -22.21 12.64 -45.03
CA ILE A 5 -22.60 11.53 -45.91
C ILE A 5 -22.59 10.22 -45.12
N VAL A 6 -21.51 9.95 -44.38
CA VAL A 6 -21.40 8.76 -43.52
C VAL A 6 -22.52 8.73 -42.49
N ALA A 7 -22.79 9.85 -41.81
CA ALA A 7 -23.84 9.89 -40.80
C ALA A 7 -25.21 9.54 -41.40
N SER A 8 -25.49 9.97 -42.64
CA SER A 8 -26.73 9.66 -43.32
C SER A 8 -26.84 8.19 -43.76
N GLU A 9 -25.77 7.62 -44.32
CA GLU A 9 -25.73 6.22 -44.76
C GLU A 9 -25.78 5.26 -43.57
N LEU A 10 -25.02 5.58 -42.52
CA LEU A 10 -24.97 4.80 -41.30
C LEU A 10 -26.30 4.83 -40.55
N LYS A 11 -26.98 5.98 -40.52
CA LYS A 11 -28.34 6.07 -39.96
C LYS A 11 -29.32 5.20 -40.74
N ARG A 12 -29.30 5.24 -42.08
CA ARG A 12 -30.18 4.37 -42.90
C ARG A 12 -29.89 2.89 -42.67
N ALA A 13 -28.62 2.52 -42.56
CA ALA A 13 -28.22 1.15 -42.26
C ALA A 13 -28.67 0.71 -40.86
N ALA A 14 -28.58 1.60 -39.86
CA ALA A 14 -29.08 1.35 -38.50
C ALA A 14 -30.61 1.18 -38.45
N ASP A 15 -31.35 2.09 -39.09
CA ASP A 15 -32.81 1.99 -39.16
C ASP A 15 -33.24 0.70 -39.91
N SER A 16 -32.53 0.32 -40.97
CA SER A 16 -32.77 -0.94 -41.71
C SER A 16 -32.41 -2.19 -40.90
N ALA A 17 -31.40 -2.13 -40.03
CA ALA A 17 -31.02 -3.23 -39.17
C ALA A 17 -32.07 -3.49 -38.08
N GLU A 18 -32.67 -2.44 -37.51
CA GLU A 18 -33.74 -2.53 -36.52
C GLU A 18 -35.05 -3.07 -37.09
N GLU A 19 -35.38 -2.70 -38.34
CA GLU A 19 -36.56 -3.22 -39.04
C GLU A 19 -36.47 -4.74 -39.30
N GLY A 20 -35.24 -5.27 -39.36
CA GLY A 20 -34.97 -6.66 -39.71
C GLY A 20 -35.42 -7.01 -41.14
N GLY A 21 -35.30 -8.28 -41.51
CA GLY A 21 -35.63 -8.73 -42.86
C GLY A 21 -35.04 -10.08 -43.21
N ASP A 22 -35.11 -10.38 -44.52
CA ASP A 22 -34.49 -11.55 -45.14
C ASP A 22 -32.99 -11.34 -45.40
N GLU A 23 -32.30 -12.41 -45.80
CA GLU A 23 -30.85 -12.37 -46.07
C GLU A 23 -30.47 -11.29 -47.10
N PHE A 24 -31.33 -11.08 -48.11
CA PHE A 24 -31.12 -10.06 -49.14
C PHE A 24 -31.21 -8.64 -48.55
N HIS A 25 -32.16 -8.37 -47.67
CA HIS A 25 -32.28 -7.10 -46.95
C HIS A 25 -31.02 -6.80 -46.14
N TRP A 26 -30.52 -7.76 -45.35
CA TRP A 26 -29.30 -7.59 -44.57
C TRP A 26 -28.08 -7.34 -45.45
N HIS A 27 -27.94 -8.08 -46.55
CA HIS A 27 -26.81 -7.91 -47.45
C HIS A 27 -26.86 -6.55 -48.17
N ARG A 28 -28.03 -6.13 -48.65
CA ARG A 28 -28.21 -4.94 -49.48
C ARG A 28 -28.27 -3.64 -48.68
N ASN A 29 -28.96 -3.64 -47.54
CA ASN A 29 -29.33 -2.41 -46.83
C ASN A 29 -28.47 -2.18 -45.57
N VAL A 30 -27.81 -3.22 -45.04
CA VAL A 30 -26.93 -3.10 -43.87
C VAL A 30 -25.47 -3.34 -44.26
N PHE A 31 -25.15 -4.52 -44.78
CA PHE A 31 -23.77 -4.89 -45.08
C PHE A 31 -23.15 -4.05 -46.21
N ALA A 32 -23.82 -3.91 -47.35
CA ALA A 32 -23.26 -3.20 -48.50
C ALA A 32 -22.96 -1.70 -48.21
N PRO A 33 -23.85 -0.94 -47.54
CA PRO A 33 -23.55 0.45 -47.15
C PRO A 33 -22.37 0.54 -46.17
N LEU A 34 -22.30 -0.37 -45.18
CA LEU A 34 -21.18 -0.40 -44.23
C LEU A 34 -19.86 -0.71 -44.93
N LYS A 35 -19.85 -1.72 -45.81
CA LYS A 35 -18.62 -2.25 -46.42
C LYS A 35 -18.08 -1.38 -47.54
N TYR A 36 -18.95 -0.85 -48.40
CA TYR A 36 -18.54 -0.19 -49.64
C TYR A 36 -18.67 1.33 -49.60
N SER A 37 -19.34 1.89 -48.57
CA SER A 37 -19.48 3.34 -48.40
C SER A 37 -18.83 3.81 -47.11
N VAL A 38 -19.31 3.33 -45.96
CA VAL A 38 -18.81 3.79 -44.64
C VAL A 38 -17.32 3.44 -44.47
N ALA A 39 -16.91 2.22 -44.77
CA ALA A 39 -15.52 1.80 -44.66
C ALA A 39 -14.58 2.63 -45.54
N GLU A 40 -14.95 2.85 -46.81
CA GLU A 40 -14.17 3.65 -47.77
C GLU A 40 -14.04 5.10 -47.33
N ILE A 41 -15.11 5.68 -46.76
CA ILE A 41 -15.03 7.06 -46.25
C ILE A 41 -14.13 7.11 -45.01
N PHE A 42 -14.17 6.11 -44.12
CA PHE A 42 -13.23 6.03 -43.01
C PHE A 42 -11.78 5.84 -43.48
N ASP A 43 -11.52 5.06 -44.53
CA ASP A 43 -10.20 4.98 -45.17
C ASP A 43 -9.75 6.33 -45.73
N SER A 44 -10.66 7.07 -46.39
CA SER A 44 -10.36 8.40 -46.90
C SER A 44 -10.05 9.41 -45.79
N ILE A 45 -10.74 9.32 -44.64
CA ILE A 45 -10.46 10.17 -43.48
C ILE A 45 -9.09 9.81 -42.89
N ASP A 46 -8.78 8.53 -42.67
CA ASP A 46 -7.47 8.08 -42.18
C ASP A 46 -6.33 8.56 -43.11
N LEU A 47 -6.52 8.46 -44.43
CA LEU A 47 -5.55 8.98 -45.40
C LEU A 47 -5.37 10.49 -45.28
N THR A 48 -6.46 11.25 -45.09
CA THR A 48 -6.40 12.70 -44.92
C THR A 48 -5.66 13.08 -43.63
N GLN A 49 -5.84 12.31 -42.55
CA GLN A 49 -5.11 12.49 -41.29
C GLN A 49 -3.60 12.24 -41.48
N ARG A 50 -3.21 11.22 -42.23
CA ARG A 50 -1.80 10.97 -42.57
C ARG A 50 -1.18 12.09 -43.41
N ILE A 51 -1.94 12.64 -44.36
CA ILE A 51 -1.50 13.82 -45.13
C ILE A 51 -1.29 15.01 -44.19
N MET A 52 -2.15 15.17 -43.18
CA MET A 52 -1.98 16.20 -42.17
C MET A 52 -0.72 15.98 -41.32
N ASP A 53 -0.37 14.73 -40.97
CA ASP A 53 0.90 14.42 -40.30
C ASP A 53 2.12 14.82 -41.16
N GLU A 54 2.07 14.55 -42.47
CA GLU A 54 3.13 14.98 -43.40
C GLU A 54 3.21 16.52 -43.48
N GLN A 55 2.06 17.19 -43.55
CA GLN A 55 1.99 18.65 -43.54
C GLN A 55 2.59 19.23 -42.24
N GLN A 56 2.29 18.65 -41.08
CA GLN A 56 2.90 19.05 -39.81
C GLN A 56 4.43 18.92 -39.84
N GLN A 57 4.97 17.86 -40.45
CA GLN A 57 6.42 17.70 -40.59
C GLN A 57 7.03 18.74 -41.52
N LEU A 58 6.37 19.04 -42.65
CA LEU A 58 6.81 20.11 -43.55
C LEU A 58 6.84 21.47 -42.83
N VAL A 59 5.82 21.79 -42.04
CA VAL A 59 5.80 23.03 -41.24
C VAL A 59 6.94 23.07 -40.22
N LYS A 60 7.27 21.94 -39.59
CA LYS A 60 8.43 21.86 -38.67
C LYS A 60 9.74 22.14 -39.40
N ASP A 61 9.92 21.55 -40.58
CA ASP A 61 11.11 21.76 -41.41
C ASP A 61 11.20 23.21 -41.90
N ASP A 62 10.08 23.81 -42.31
CA ASP A 62 10.01 25.22 -42.71
C ASP A 62 10.38 26.14 -41.56
N ILE A 63 9.85 25.90 -40.35
CA ILE A 63 10.22 26.65 -39.14
C ILE A 63 11.72 26.50 -38.86
N ALA A 64 12.26 25.29 -38.92
CA ALA A 64 13.69 25.05 -38.70
C ALA A 64 14.56 25.80 -39.72
N GLN A 65 14.17 25.81 -41.00
CA GLN A 65 14.88 26.52 -42.06
C GLN A 65 14.79 28.04 -41.91
N LEU A 66 13.61 28.56 -41.58
CA LEU A 66 13.37 29.98 -41.33
C LEU A 66 14.24 30.47 -40.16
N LEU A 67 14.25 29.71 -39.05
CA LEU A 67 15.10 30.00 -37.91
C LEU A 67 16.59 29.84 -38.23
N ASN A 68 16.98 28.94 -39.12
CA ASN A 68 18.39 28.81 -39.48
C ASN A 68 18.90 29.95 -40.37
N LYS A 69 18.06 30.54 -41.22
CA LYS A 69 18.45 31.69 -42.08
C LYS A 69 18.45 32.98 -41.28
N ASP A 70 17.28 33.41 -40.80
CA ASP A 70 17.06 34.73 -40.23
C ASP A 70 16.16 34.66 -38.99
N TRP A 71 16.65 33.99 -37.95
CA TRP A 71 15.92 33.70 -36.72
C TRP A 71 15.15 34.85 -36.05
N ARG A 72 15.53 36.12 -36.22
CA ARG A 72 14.82 37.29 -35.63
C ARG A 72 13.68 37.77 -36.52
N ALA A 73 13.89 37.83 -37.83
CA ALA A 73 12.84 38.18 -38.78
C ALA A 73 11.83 37.03 -38.97
N ALA A 74 12.28 35.80 -38.73
CA ALA A 74 11.48 34.59 -38.85
C ALA A 74 10.50 34.36 -37.69
N ILE A 75 10.64 35.05 -36.54
CA ILE A 75 9.79 34.78 -35.35
C ILE A 75 8.31 34.92 -35.70
N SER A 76 7.92 36.05 -36.28
CA SER A 76 6.52 36.31 -36.64
C SER A 76 5.99 35.31 -37.68
N SER A 77 6.85 34.88 -38.61
CA SER A 77 6.48 33.88 -39.61
C SER A 77 6.30 32.49 -38.98
N CYS A 78 7.15 32.12 -38.02
CA CYS A 78 7.02 30.86 -37.28
C CYS A 78 5.78 30.86 -36.40
N GLU A 79 5.49 31.96 -35.70
CA GLU A 79 4.26 32.11 -34.90
C GLU A 79 2.99 31.99 -35.76
N LEU A 80 3.01 32.56 -36.97
CA LEU A 80 1.91 32.41 -37.92
C LEU A 80 1.70 30.95 -38.33
N LEU A 81 2.77 30.26 -38.74
CA LEU A 81 2.69 28.85 -39.14
C LEU A 81 2.22 27.93 -37.99
N LEU A 82 2.70 28.20 -36.76
CA LEU A 82 2.29 27.47 -35.56
C LEU A 82 0.81 27.68 -35.25
N SER A 83 0.35 28.93 -35.30
CA SER A 83 -1.04 29.30 -35.03
C SER A 83 -2.00 28.75 -36.08
N GLU A 84 -1.67 28.88 -37.36
CA GLU A 84 -2.47 28.38 -38.48
C GLU A 84 -2.64 26.85 -38.40
N THR A 85 -1.53 26.12 -38.22
CA THR A 85 -1.58 24.66 -38.07
C THR A 85 -2.35 24.23 -36.83
N SER A 86 -2.20 24.95 -35.71
CA SER A 86 -2.99 24.69 -34.49
C SER A 86 -4.49 24.89 -34.72
N GLY A 87 -4.86 25.94 -35.46
CA GLY A 87 -6.24 26.21 -35.86
C GLY A 87 -6.81 25.09 -36.71
N THR A 88 -6.09 24.67 -37.75
CA THR A 88 -6.51 23.56 -38.62
C THR A 88 -6.71 22.26 -37.86
N LEU A 89 -5.78 21.88 -36.97
CA LEU A 89 -5.92 20.66 -36.15
C LEU A 89 -7.14 20.72 -35.24
N ARG A 90 -7.40 21.88 -34.62
CA ARG A 90 -8.55 22.07 -33.74
C ARG A 90 -9.86 21.99 -34.53
N GLU A 91 -9.97 22.66 -35.67
CA GLU A 91 -11.15 22.58 -36.52
C GLU A 91 -11.44 21.14 -37.00
N LEU A 92 -10.40 20.38 -37.36
CA LEU A 92 -10.53 18.97 -37.74
C LEU A 92 -11.02 18.11 -36.57
N GLN A 93 -10.43 18.28 -35.38
CA GLN A 93 -10.83 17.54 -34.18
C GLN A 93 -12.26 17.87 -33.76
N ASP A 94 -12.62 19.16 -33.71
CA ASP A 94 -13.98 19.59 -33.33
C ASP A 94 -15.03 19.01 -34.29
N THR A 95 -14.69 18.90 -35.59
CA THR A 95 -15.57 18.28 -36.59
C THR A 95 -15.69 16.77 -36.39
N LEU A 96 -14.58 16.09 -36.03
CA LEU A 96 -14.57 14.66 -35.74
C LEU A 96 -15.35 14.34 -34.46
N ASP A 97 -15.14 15.08 -33.38
CA ASP A 97 -15.83 14.88 -32.10
C ASP A 97 -17.33 15.13 -32.22
N ALA A 98 -17.74 16.19 -32.93
CA ALA A 98 -19.16 16.51 -33.14
C ALA A 98 -19.93 15.43 -33.93
N ALA A 99 -19.23 14.65 -34.76
CA ALA A 99 -19.80 13.55 -35.54
C ALA A 99 -19.59 12.17 -34.90
N GLY A 100 -18.48 11.99 -34.16
CA GLY A 100 -18.00 10.71 -33.64
C GLY A 100 -19.04 9.99 -32.80
N ASP A 101 -19.61 10.67 -31.79
CA ASP A 101 -20.62 10.08 -30.91
C ASP A 101 -21.87 9.61 -31.67
N LYS A 102 -22.31 10.38 -32.68
CA LYS A 102 -23.48 10.03 -33.48
C LYS A 102 -23.21 8.84 -34.39
N LEU A 103 -21.99 8.74 -34.92
CA LEU A 103 -21.57 7.60 -35.72
C LEU A 103 -21.46 6.35 -34.85
N GLN A 104 -20.82 6.45 -33.69
CA GLN A 104 -20.67 5.35 -32.74
C GLN A 104 -22.03 4.85 -32.24
N ALA A 105 -22.97 5.75 -31.95
CA ALA A 105 -24.32 5.38 -31.54
C ALA A 105 -25.06 4.57 -32.62
N ASN A 106 -24.92 4.92 -33.90
CA ASN A 106 -25.55 4.15 -34.98
C ASN A 106 -24.86 2.81 -35.23
N LEU A 107 -23.54 2.72 -35.09
CA LEU A 107 -22.83 1.44 -35.14
C LEU A 107 -23.28 0.52 -34.01
N LEU A 108 -23.46 1.05 -32.81
CA LEU A 108 -23.97 0.29 -31.66
C LEU A 108 -25.40 -0.22 -31.90
N ARG A 109 -26.29 0.60 -32.47
CA ARG A 109 -27.65 0.16 -32.85
C ARG A 109 -27.65 -1.03 -33.81
N ILE A 110 -26.73 -1.03 -34.79
CA ILE A 110 -26.57 -2.15 -35.73
C ILE A 110 -26.03 -3.39 -35.00
N GLN A 111 -25.07 -3.21 -34.10
CA GLN A 111 -24.50 -4.28 -33.29
C GLN A 111 -25.57 -4.93 -32.41
N ASP A 112 -26.36 -4.15 -31.67
CA ASP A 112 -27.45 -4.63 -30.83
C ASP A 112 -28.48 -5.46 -31.64
N SER A 113 -28.75 -5.03 -32.87
CA SER A 113 -29.65 -5.73 -33.80
C SER A 113 -29.09 -7.04 -34.35
N THR A 114 -27.76 -7.23 -34.31
CA THR A 114 -27.06 -8.44 -34.78
C THR A 114 -26.66 -9.40 -33.66
N MET A 115 -26.58 -8.96 -32.40
CA MET A 115 -26.18 -9.79 -31.25
C MET A 115 -27.01 -11.06 -31.05
N ALA A 116 -28.29 -11.05 -31.41
CA ALA A 116 -29.20 -12.20 -31.21
C ALA A 116 -29.22 -13.19 -32.39
N ARG A 117 -28.42 -12.95 -33.46
CA ARG A 117 -28.50 -13.66 -34.74
C ARG A 117 -27.14 -14.23 -35.16
N ASP A 118 -26.94 -15.54 -34.94
CA ASP A 118 -25.69 -16.26 -35.28
C ASP A 118 -25.38 -16.30 -36.79
N ASP A 119 -26.37 -16.07 -37.66
CA ASP A 119 -26.23 -16.04 -39.11
C ASP A 119 -25.58 -14.74 -39.64
N LEU A 120 -25.47 -13.70 -38.80
CA LEU A 120 -25.01 -12.36 -39.19
C LEU A 120 -23.62 -11.98 -38.66
N ASN A 121 -22.82 -12.97 -38.24
CA ASN A 121 -21.46 -12.77 -37.71
C ASN A 121 -20.53 -11.92 -38.60
N PHE A 122 -20.72 -11.95 -39.92
CA PHE A 122 -19.93 -11.13 -40.85
C PHE A 122 -20.25 -9.64 -40.77
N ILE A 123 -21.49 -9.27 -40.41
CA ILE A 123 -21.91 -7.89 -40.18
C ILE A 123 -21.38 -7.42 -38.82
N ASP A 124 -21.51 -8.24 -37.77
CA ASP A 124 -21.00 -7.91 -36.43
C ASP A 124 -19.49 -7.65 -36.46
N ARG A 125 -18.72 -8.51 -37.12
CA ARG A 125 -17.28 -8.28 -37.33
C ARG A 125 -16.99 -6.99 -38.10
N LEU A 126 -17.77 -6.67 -39.12
CA LEU A 126 -17.59 -5.43 -39.88
C LEU A 126 -17.89 -4.19 -39.02
N VAL A 127 -18.95 -4.23 -38.21
CA VAL A 127 -19.31 -3.15 -37.29
C VAL A 127 -18.21 -2.96 -36.26
N PHE A 128 -17.68 -4.04 -35.68
CA PHE A 128 -16.56 -3.99 -34.75
C PHE A 128 -15.29 -3.36 -35.37
N ASP A 129 -14.95 -3.76 -36.61
CA ASP A 129 -13.82 -3.18 -37.35
C ASP A 129 -14.04 -1.67 -37.61
N LEU A 130 -15.27 -1.26 -37.92
CA LEU A 130 -15.62 0.15 -38.13
C LEU A 130 -15.59 0.97 -36.84
N GLN A 131 -16.07 0.43 -35.72
CA GLN A 131 -15.98 1.05 -34.39
C GLN A 131 -14.52 1.25 -34.00
N SER A 132 -13.71 0.19 -34.08
CA SER A 132 -12.28 0.24 -33.77
C SER A 132 -11.53 1.29 -34.62
N LYS A 133 -11.94 1.43 -35.89
CA LYS A 133 -11.37 2.41 -36.81
C LYS A 133 -11.80 3.84 -36.47
N LEU A 134 -13.08 4.04 -36.13
CA LEU A 134 -13.58 5.34 -35.68
C LEU A 134 -12.86 5.80 -34.41
N ASP A 135 -12.72 4.91 -33.42
CA ASP A 135 -11.99 5.19 -32.19
C ASP A 135 -10.53 5.58 -32.46
N ARG A 136 -9.87 4.91 -33.40
CA ARG A 136 -8.51 5.26 -33.83
C ARG A 136 -8.43 6.63 -34.48
N ILE A 137 -9.38 6.95 -35.37
CA ILE A 137 -9.46 8.25 -36.08
C ILE A 137 -9.65 9.40 -35.08
N VAL A 138 -10.55 9.24 -34.11
CA VAL A 138 -10.82 10.24 -33.07
C VAL A 138 -9.64 10.37 -32.10
N SER A 139 -9.06 9.24 -31.68
CA SER A 139 -7.92 9.22 -30.76
C SER A 139 -6.67 9.87 -31.36
N TRP A 140 -6.39 9.67 -32.66
CA TRP A 140 -5.26 10.31 -33.34
C TRP A 140 -5.35 11.84 -33.28
N GLY A 141 -6.53 12.42 -33.49
CA GLY A 141 -6.63 13.87 -33.61
C GLY A 141 -6.34 14.61 -32.30
N GLN A 142 -6.79 14.06 -31.16
CA GLN A 142 -6.41 14.57 -29.85
C GLN A 142 -4.90 14.41 -29.59
N GLN A 143 -4.33 13.25 -29.91
CA GLN A 143 -2.89 13.01 -29.75
C GLN A 143 -2.06 13.96 -30.63
N ALA A 144 -2.48 14.23 -31.86
CA ALA A 144 -1.82 15.14 -32.78
C ALA A 144 -1.81 16.58 -32.25
N ILE A 145 -2.92 17.04 -31.64
CA ILE A 145 -3.01 18.35 -30.98
C ILE A 145 -2.03 18.42 -29.80
N ASP A 146 -1.99 17.41 -28.94
CA ASP A 146 -1.12 17.42 -27.75
C ASP A 146 0.36 17.42 -28.13
N LEU A 147 0.73 16.64 -29.15
CA LEU A 147 2.08 16.65 -29.72
C LEU A 147 2.43 18.01 -30.35
N TRP A 148 1.48 18.63 -31.04
CA TRP A 148 1.66 19.95 -31.65
C TRP A 148 1.83 21.05 -30.59
N ILE A 149 1.04 21.03 -29.51
CA ILE A 149 1.20 21.93 -28.36
C ILE A 149 2.57 21.73 -27.70
N GLY A 150 3.03 20.48 -27.60
CA GLY A 150 4.38 20.16 -27.13
C GLY A 150 5.46 20.79 -27.99
N TYR A 151 5.30 20.71 -29.32
CA TYR A 151 6.21 21.34 -30.28
C TYR A 151 6.18 22.86 -30.20
N ASP A 152 4.99 23.47 -30.17
CA ASP A 152 4.80 24.92 -30.01
C ASP A 152 5.53 25.46 -28.77
N ARG A 153 5.33 24.81 -27.62
CA ARG A 153 6.01 25.17 -26.37
C ARG A 153 7.53 25.03 -26.49
N HIS A 154 8.01 24.00 -27.18
CA HIS A 154 9.43 23.81 -27.43
C HIS A 154 10.01 24.93 -28.29
N VAL A 155 9.32 25.34 -29.37
CA VAL A 155 9.74 26.46 -30.22
C VAL A 155 9.80 27.77 -29.41
N HIS A 156 8.77 28.10 -28.63
CA HIS A 156 8.78 29.28 -27.77
C HIS A 156 9.90 29.25 -26.72
N LYS A 157 10.17 28.08 -26.13
CA LYS A 157 11.31 27.90 -25.23
C LYS A 157 12.64 28.10 -25.95
N PHE A 158 12.77 27.61 -27.18
CA PHE A 158 13.95 27.82 -28.02
C PHE A 158 14.16 29.30 -28.36
N ILE A 159 13.10 30.02 -28.75
CA ILE A 159 13.14 31.47 -28.99
C ILE A 159 13.67 32.20 -27.75
N ARG A 160 13.09 31.92 -26.57
CA ARG A 160 13.48 32.56 -25.31
C ARG A 160 14.89 32.21 -24.84
N THR A 161 15.36 30.99 -25.10
CA THR A 161 16.63 30.49 -24.55
C THR A 161 17.80 30.73 -25.50
N ALA A 162 17.62 30.47 -26.80
CA ALA A 162 18.68 30.54 -27.79
C ALA A 162 18.68 31.88 -28.54
N ILE A 163 17.51 32.39 -28.93
CA ILE A 163 17.41 33.60 -29.77
C ILE A 163 17.50 34.87 -28.93
N ASP A 164 16.72 34.97 -27.86
CA ASP A 164 16.69 36.17 -27.03
C ASP A 164 18.02 36.41 -26.32
N MET A 165 18.72 35.34 -25.93
CA MET A 165 20.03 35.40 -25.28
C MET A 165 21.19 35.71 -26.25
N ASP A 166 21.07 35.36 -27.53
CA ASP A 166 22.14 35.58 -28.51
C ASP A 166 21.67 36.36 -29.75
N LYS A 167 20.83 37.39 -29.64
CA LYS A 167 20.13 38.10 -30.76
C LYS A 167 20.84 38.25 -32.13
N ASN A 168 22.16 38.38 -32.18
CA ASN A 168 22.96 38.53 -33.42
C ASN A 168 23.68 37.24 -33.87
N ARG A 169 23.46 36.10 -33.20
CA ARG A 169 24.02 34.77 -33.46
C ARG A 169 25.53 34.69 -33.29
N VAL A 170 26.09 35.61 -32.51
CA VAL A 170 27.54 35.75 -32.35
C VAL A 170 28.07 34.66 -31.42
N PHE A 171 27.35 34.36 -30.34
CA PHE A 171 27.76 33.32 -29.40
C PHE A 171 27.73 31.94 -30.07
N ALA A 172 26.65 31.59 -30.76
CA ALA A 172 26.54 30.29 -31.44
C ALA A 172 27.61 30.10 -32.54
N GLN A 173 27.91 31.15 -33.31
CA GLN A 173 28.97 31.10 -34.33
C GLN A 173 30.35 30.92 -33.69
N ARG A 174 30.67 31.69 -32.64
CA ARG A 174 31.93 31.59 -31.93
C ARG A 174 32.07 30.26 -31.20
N LEU A 175 31.00 29.73 -30.64
CA LEU A 175 30.99 28.41 -30.02
C LEU A 175 31.33 27.33 -31.04
N ARG A 176 30.73 27.36 -32.24
CA ARG A 176 31.07 26.43 -33.32
C ARG A 176 32.54 26.54 -33.73
N GLN A 177 33.06 27.76 -33.87
CA GLN A 177 34.48 27.99 -34.16
C GLN A 177 35.38 27.47 -33.01
N SER A 178 34.99 27.72 -31.76
CA SER A 178 35.69 27.25 -30.57
C SER A 178 35.76 25.73 -30.48
N VAL A 179 34.75 25.01 -30.98
CA VAL A 179 34.79 23.53 -31.06
C VAL A 179 35.81 23.06 -32.10
N GLN A 180 35.94 23.76 -33.23
CA GLN A 180 36.95 23.46 -34.24
C GLN A 180 38.37 23.72 -33.72
N THR A 181 38.59 24.83 -33.02
CA THR A 181 39.90 25.23 -32.49
C THR A 181 40.16 24.73 -31.06
N TYR A 182 39.32 23.82 -30.54
CA TYR A 182 39.41 23.37 -29.14
C TYR A 182 40.76 22.70 -28.82
N PHE A 183 41.30 21.94 -29.78
CA PHE A 183 42.53 21.19 -29.60
C PHE A 183 43.80 22.06 -29.64
N ASP A 184 43.72 23.30 -30.14
CA ASP A 184 44.86 24.22 -30.16
C ASP A 184 45.18 24.74 -28.74
N ALA A 185 44.14 24.96 -27.93
CA ALA A 185 44.25 25.38 -26.54
C ALA A 185 43.10 24.78 -25.70
N PRO A 186 43.24 23.52 -25.26
CA PRO A 186 42.18 22.84 -24.51
C PRO A 186 41.93 23.47 -23.15
N TRP A 187 40.65 23.52 -22.78
CA TRP A 187 40.20 23.99 -21.47
C TRP A 187 39.08 23.09 -20.95
N ALA A 188 38.90 23.07 -19.63
CA ALA A 188 37.88 22.28 -18.95
C ALA A 188 37.05 23.14 -18.00
N LEU A 189 35.76 22.80 -17.86
CA LEU A 189 34.89 23.42 -16.86
C LEU A 189 35.15 22.80 -15.48
N THR A 190 35.35 23.66 -14.49
CA THR A 190 35.37 23.25 -13.08
C THR A 190 33.93 23.15 -12.58
N HIS A 191 33.58 22.03 -11.95
CA HIS A 191 32.30 21.86 -11.26
C HIS A 191 32.56 21.39 -9.83
N ALA A 192 31.59 21.62 -8.93
CA ALA A 192 31.67 21.10 -7.58
C ALA A 192 31.57 19.57 -7.62
N ASN A 193 32.57 18.88 -7.12
CA ASN A 193 32.59 17.42 -7.01
C ASN A 193 32.94 17.08 -5.56
N ALA A 194 31.92 17.00 -4.70
CA ALA A 194 32.10 16.61 -3.32
C ALA A 194 32.36 15.11 -3.24
N ASP A 195 33.25 14.71 -2.33
CA ASP A 195 33.47 13.30 -2.04
C ASP A 195 32.17 12.67 -1.56
N ARG A 196 31.80 11.54 -2.19
CA ARG A 196 30.62 10.79 -1.77
C ARG A 196 30.88 10.21 -0.39
N LEU A 197 29.85 10.18 0.44
CA LEU A 197 29.91 9.50 1.74
C LEU A 197 30.16 8.01 1.46
N LEU A 198 31.33 7.53 1.89
CA LEU A 198 31.64 6.11 1.88
C LEU A 198 30.92 5.48 3.06
N ASP A 199 29.91 4.68 2.76
CA ASP A 199 29.19 3.91 3.75
C ASP A 199 29.69 2.46 3.73
N MET A 200 29.62 1.81 4.89
CA MET A 200 29.83 0.37 4.97
C MET A 200 28.62 -0.31 4.29
N ARG A 201 28.84 -1.51 3.73
CA ARG A 201 27.70 -2.28 3.23
C ARG A 201 26.83 -2.65 4.43
N ASP A 202 25.53 -2.45 4.30
CA ASP A 202 24.56 -2.90 5.27
C ASP A 202 24.54 -4.44 5.26
N GLU A 203 25.18 -5.06 6.25
CA GLU A 203 25.28 -6.52 6.36
C GLU A 203 23.97 -7.14 6.87
N GLU A 204 23.03 -6.34 7.39
CA GLU A 204 21.75 -6.83 7.94
C GLU A 204 20.79 -7.35 6.86
N MET A 205 20.88 -6.89 5.61
CA MET A 205 19.99 -7.35 4.53
C MET A 205 20.42 -8.70 3.88
N ALA A 206 21.57 -9.26 4.24
CA ALA A 206 22.07 -10.50 3.61
C ALA A 206 22.28 -11.67 4.59
N LEU A 207 22.19 -11.44 5.90
CA LEU A 207 22.38 -12.47 6.91
C LEU A 207 21.22 -12.38 7.90
N HIS A 208 20.16 -13.15 7.62
CA HIS A 208 19.18 -13.75 8.56
C HIS A 208 17.78 -13.76 7.94
N ASP A 209 17.56 -14.67 6.97
CA ASP A 209 16.21 -15.17 6.65
C ASP A 209 15.77 -16.27 7.64
N GLU A 210 16.62 -16.61 8.61
CA GLU A 210 16.33 -17.55 9.67
C GLU A 210 16.37 -16.81 11.02
N GLU A 211 15.27 -16.15 11.36
CA GLU A 211 14.92 -15.97 12.77
C GLU A 211 14.80 -17.38 13.39
N VAL A 212 15.91 -17.88 13.94
CA VAL A 212 15.93 -19.13 14.71
C VAL A 212 15.14 -18.89 15.98
N THR A 213 13.83 -19.10 15.89
CA THR A 213 12.96 -19.23 17.05
C THR A 213 13.31 -20.56 17.72
N GLY A 214 13.91 -20.50 18.92
CA GLY A 214 14.20 -21.70 19.68
C GLY A 214 12.91 -22.47 19.97
N GLU A 215 12.89 -23.76 19.65
CA GLU A 215 11.74 -24.62 19.97
C GLU A 215 11.61 -24.77 21.50
N LEU A 216 10.41 -24.53 22.04
CA LEU A 216 10.12 -24.78 23.45
C LEU A 216 10.03 -26.30 23.70
N PRO A 217 10.63 -26.82 24.79
CA PRO A 217 10.46 -28.22 25.21
C PRO A 217 8.99 -28.55 25.49
N THR A 218 8.54 -29.74 25.09
CA THR A 218 7.11 -30.10 25.05
C THR A 218 6.51 -30.52 26.39
N ASP A 219 7.30 -30.95 27.38
CA ASP A 219 6.72 -31.63 28.55
C ASP A 219 6.95 -30.87 29.87
N LEU A 220 5.83 -30.57 30.53
CA LEU A 220 5.77 -30.07 31.90
C LEU A 220 5.72 -31.27 32.85
N GLU A 221 6.78 -31.49 33.62
CA GLU A 221 6.79 -32.48 34.70
C GLU A 221 6.28 -31.83 35.99
N TYR A 222 5.32 -32.47 36.66
CA TYR A 222 4.81 -32.05 37.97
C TYR A 222 5.26 -33.05 39.03
N GLU A 223 5.73 -32.54 40.17
CA GLU A 223 5.97 -33.33 41.39
C GLU A 223 4.95 -32.94 42.47
N GLU A 224 4.30 -33.92 43.10
CA GLU A 224 3.39 -33.70 44.22
C GLU A 224 4.15 -33.64 45.55
N PHE A 225 4.01 -32.53 46.28
CA PHE A 225 4.58 -32.36 47.62
C PHE A 225 3.55 -32.73 48.70
N ASN A 226 3.84 -33.77 49.48
CA ASN A 226 2.83 -34.49 50.25
C ASN A 226 2.52 -33.92 51.67
N GLU A 227 1.25 -34.02 52.04
CA GLU A 227 0.44 -33.37 53.11
C GLU A 227 0.72 -33.82 54.57
N ILE A 228 1.95 -34.19 54.92
CA ILE A 228 2.27 -34.76 56.25
C ILE A 228 2.06 -33.74 57.40
N ARG A 229 2.06 -32.43 57.10
CA ARG A 229 1.90 -31.36 58.11
C ARG A 229 0.48 -31.26 58.67
N GLU A 230 -0.54 -31.50 57.85
CA GLU A 230 -1.94 -31.25 58.23
C GLU A 230 -2.47 -32.34 59.18
N GLN A 231 -2.09 -33.59 58.94
CA GLN A 231 -2.40 -34.70 59.85
C GLN A 231 -1.79 -34.50 61.24
N LEU A 232 -0.57 -33.96 61.31
CA LEU A 232 0.11 -33.68 62.58
C LEU A 232 -0.61 -32.55 63.36
N ALA A 233 -1.10 -31.53 62.66
CA ALA A 233 -1.85 -30.44 63.28
C ALA A 233 -3.17 -30.92 63.90
N ALA A 234 -3.94 -31.75 63.17
CA ALA A 234 -5.18 -32.31 63.66
C ALA A 234 -4.99 -33.19 64.92
N LEU A 235 -3.90 -33.96 64.97
CA LEU A 235 -3.58 -34.80 66.13
C LEU A 235 -3.26 -33.98 67.38
N ILE A 236 -2.45 -32.92 67.22
CA ILE A 236 -2.08 -32.03 68.33
C ILE A 236 -3.30 -31.24 68.84
N GLU A 237 -4.15 -30.76 67.93
CA GLU A 237 -5.39 -30.06 68.31
C GLU A 237 -6.28 -30.94 69.20
N GLY A 238 -6.51 -32.20 68.80
CA GLY A 238 -7.31 -33.14 69.59
C GLY A 238 -6.77 -33.38 71.01
N GLN A 239 -5.45 -33.34 71.18
CA GLN A 239 -4.83 -33.49 72.51
C GLN A 239 -4.92 -32.22 73.35
N LEU A 240 -4.87 -31.03 72.75
CA LEU A 240 -4.95 -29.76 73.47
C LEU A 240 -6.39 -29.41 73.90
N VAL A 241 -7.42 -29.86 73.17
CA VAL A 241 -8.84 -29.65 73.51
C VAL A 241 -9.19 -30.16 74.92
N VAL A 242 -8.50 -31.20 75.41
CA VAL A 242 -8.72 -31.75 76.76
C VAL A 242 -8.50 -30.69 77.87
N TYR A 243 -7.61 -29.72 77.66
CA TYR A 243 -7.38 -28.63 78.62
C TYR A 243 -8.57 -27.67 78.69
N LYS A 244 -9.21 -27.40 77.54
CA LYS A 244 -10.44 -26.61 77.44
C LYS A 244 -11.63 -27.30 78.10
N GLU A 245 -11.85 -28.59 77.82
CA GLU A 245 -12.98 -29.35 78.37
C GLU A 245 -12.93 -29.46 79.91
N LYS A 246 -11.72 -29.57 80.48
CA LYS A 246 -11.52 -29.70 81.93
C LYS A 246 -11.30 -28.36 82.65
N GLY A 247 -11.23 -27.25 81.92
CA GLY A 247 -10.95 -25.92 82.47
C GLY A 247 -9.58 -25.79 83.16
N LEU A 248 -8.59 -26.60 82.74
CA LEU A 248 -7.25 -26.61 83.30
C LEU A 248 -6.40 -25.53 82.64
N PRO A 249 -5.59 -24.74 83.38
CA PRO A 249 -4.72 -23.75 82.76
C PRO A 249 -3.65 -24.41 81.88
N LEU A 250 -3.48 -23.95 80.64
CA LEU A 250 -2.53 -24.47 79.66
C LEU A 250 -1.24 -23.65 79.68
N ASP A 251 -0.18 -24.23 80.24
CA ASP A 251 1.18 -23.65 80.19
C ASP A 251 1.93 -24.15 78.95
N LEU A 252 2.06 -23.25 77.98
CA LEU A 252 2.74 -23.50 76.71
C LEU A 252 4.19 -23.93 76.88
N GLY A 253 4.92 -23.43 77.89
CA GLY A 253 6.32 -23.80 78.08
C GLY A 253 6.50 -25.27 78.44
N LEU A 254 5.61 -25.79 79.29
CA LEU A 254 5.63 -27.18 79.71
C LEU A 254 5.10 -28.11 78.62
N VAL A 255 3.98 -27.74 77.99
CA VAL A 255 3.34 -28.55 76.96
C VAL A 255 4.21 -28.68 75.72
N VAL A 256 4.80 -27.57 75.23
CA VAL A 256 5.73 -27.63 74.10
C VAL A 256 6.96 -28.45 74.45
N ARG A 257 7.52 -28.34 75.67
CA ARG A 257 8.66 -29.17 76.09
C ARG A 257 8.33 -30.66 76.09
N GLU A 258 7.14 -31.03 76.55
CA GLU A 258 6.68 -32.42 76.55
C GLU A 258 6.52 -32.95 75.12
N TYR A 259 5.86 -32.20 74.22
CA TYR A 259 5.74 -32.60 72.81
C TYR A 259 7.10 -32.70 72.12
N LEU A 260 8.00 -31.75 72.33
CA LEU A 260 9.33 -31.77 71.72
C LEU A 260 10.17 -32.96 72.18
N SER A 261 9.89 -33.53 73.36
CA SER A 261 10.58 -34.76 73.82
C SER A 261 10.19 -36.00 73.01
N GLN A 262 8.99 -36.01 72.40
CA GLN A 262 8.47 -37.16 71.64
C GLN A 262 8.90 -37.15 70.16
N TYR A 263 9.33 -36.00 69.63
CA TYR A 263 9.70 -35.85 68.22
C TYR A 263 11.20 -35.62 68.02
N PRO A 264 11.79 -36.04 66.88
CA PRO A 264 13.20 -35.76 66.57
C PRO A 264 13.47 -34.27 66.36
N ARG A 265 14.69 -33.84 66.67
CA ARG A 265 15.13 -32.44 66.60
C ARG A 265 14.85 -31.75 65.26
N ALA A 266 14.95 -32.48 64.14
CA ALA A 266 14.71 -31.94 62.81
C ALA A 266 13.30 -31.37 62.61
N ARG A 267 12.29 -31.86 63.36
CA ARG A 267 10.89 -31.41 63.27
C ARG A 267 10.47 -30.52 64.43
N HIS A 268 11.38 -30.17 65.34
CA HIS A 268 11.05 -29.40 66.54
C HIS A 268 10.44 -28.03 66.21
N PHE A 269 10.92 -27.35 65.16
CA PHE A 269 10.35 -26.06 64.78
C PHE A 269 8.90 -26.18 64.28
N ASP A 270 8.64 -27.12 63.37
CA ASP A 270 7.30 -27.33 62.83
C ASP A 270 6.32 -27.77 63.92
N VAL A 271 6.72 -28.72 64.78
CA VAL A 271 5.91 -29.18 65.91
C VAL A 271 5.64 -28.04 66.88
N ALA A 272 6.66 -27.29 67.32
CA ALA A 272 6.47 -26.19 68.26
C ALA A 272 5.54 -25.11 67.68
N ARG A 273 5.71 -24.77 66.39
CA ARG A 273 4.84 -23.80 65.71
C ARG A 273 3.40 -24.29 65.67
N ILE A 274 3.16 -25.55 65.32
CA ILE A 274 1.82 -26.13 65.25
C ILE A 274 1.18 -26.16 66.64
N VAL A 275 1.90 -26.61 67.67
CA VAL A 275 1.39 -26.64 69.06
C VAL A 275 0.99 -25.24 69.52
N VAL A 276 1.84 -24.23 69.27
CA VAL A 276 1.54 -22.84 69.66
C VAL A 276 0.33 -22.30 68.87
N ASP A 277 0.27 -22.52 67.55
CA ASP A 277 -0.84 -22.04 66.73
C ASP A 277 -2.17 -22.67 67.17
N GLN A 278 -2.18 -23.96 67.46
CA GLN A 278 -3.38 -24.65 67.95
C GLN A 278 -3.74 -24.24 69.38
N ALA A 279 -2.76 -24.05 70.27
CA ALA A 279 -3.01 -23.61 71.64
C ALA A 279 -3.63 -22.21 71.73
N VAL A 280 -3.16 -21.25 70.92
CA VAL A 280 -3.71 -19.88 70.90
C VAL A 280 -5.14 -19.85 70.35
N ARG A 281 -5.49 -20.77 69.44
CA ARG A 281 -6.88 -20.89 68.95
C ARG A 281 -7.86 -21.37 70.01
N LEU A 282 -7.39 -22.09 71.03
CA LEU A 282 -8.26 -22.66 72.06
C LEU A 282 -8.75 -21.65 73.11
N GLY A 283 -7.93 -20.63 73.40
CA GLY A 283 -8.21 -19.64 74.44
C GLY A 283 -7.13 -18.57 74.54
N VAL A 284 -7.33 -17.60 75.43
CA VAL A 284 -6.42 -16.46 75.66
C VAL A 284 -6.05 -16.39 77.13
N ALA A 285 -4.81 -15.98 77.42
CA ALA A 285 -4.40 -15.75 78.80
C ALA A 285 -4.96 -14.42 79.32
N GLN A 286 -5.67 -14.41 80.44
CA GLN A 286 -6.16 -13.15 81.04
C GLN A 286 -5.02 -12.19 81.39
N ALA A 287 -3.85 -12.73 81.72
CA ALA A 287 -2.64 -11.96 82.00
C ALA A 287 -2.15 -11.14 80.79
N ASP A 288 -2.48 -11.51 79.55
CA ASP A 288 -2.13 -10.73 78.35
C ASP A 288 -2.73 -9.32 78.42
N PHE A 289 -3.92 -9.14 79.02
CA PHE A 289 -4.58 -7.84 79.16
C PHE A 289 -3.94 -6.92 80.21
N THR A 290 -3.03 -7.44 81.04
CA THR A 290 -2.35 -6.64 82.08
C THR A 290 -1.16 -5.83 81.54
N GLY A 291 -0.80 -6.01 80.26
CA GLY A 291 0.26 -5.26 79.59
C GLY A 291 1.69 -5.61 80.06
N LEU A 292 1.84 -6.60 80.96
CA LEU A 292 3.14 -7.09 81.41
C LEU A 292 3.67 -8.16 80.45
N PRO A 293 4.92 -8.05 79.95
CA PRO A 293 5.48 -9.05 79.06
C PRO A 293 5.71 -10.39 79.78
N ALA A 294 5.28 -11.49 79.17
CA ALA A 294 5.59 -12.83 79.67
C ALA A 294 7.11 -13.06 79.70
N LYS A 295 7.60 -13.89 80.62
CA LYS A 295 9.02 -14.28 80.65
C LYS A 295 9.27 -15.41 79.65
N TRP A 296 10.44 -15.39 79.01
CA TRP A 296 10.89 -16.49 78.15
C TRP A 296 11.14 -17.75 78.98
N GLN A 297 10.38 -18.81 78.70
CA GLN A 297 10.52 -20.12 79.31
C GLN A 297 11.30 -21.07 78.38
N PRO A 298 12.32 -21.79 78.86
CA PRO A 298 13.05 -22.75 78.02
C PRO A 298 12.22 -24.00 77.72
N ILE A 299 12.07 -24.31 76.43
CA ILE A 299 11.32 -25.47 75.91
C ILE A 299 12.21 -26.65 75.51
N ASN A 300 13.53 -26.44 75.40
CA ASN A 300 14.50 -27.53 75.28
C ASN A 300 15.87 -27.12 75.84
N ASP A 301 16.76 -28.10 75.98
CA ASP A 301 18.10 -27.89 76.55
C ASP A 301 19.09 -27.28 75.52
N TYR A 302 18.66 -27.10 74.27
CA TYR A 302 19.45 -26.57 73.16
C TYR A 302 19.21 -25.08 72.89
N GLY A 303 18.54 -24.38 73.80
CA GLY A 303 18.39 -22.93 73.79
C GLY A 303 17.07 -22.41 73.20
N ALA A 304 16.14 -23.27 72.77
CA ALA A 304 14.82 -22.83 72.34
C ALA A 304 13.96 -22.41 73.54
N LYS A 305 13.24 -21.29 73.41
CA LYS A 305 12.41 -20.72 74.46
C LYS A 305 11.07 -20.27 73.87
N VAL A 306 10.02 -20.32 74.68
CA VAL A 306 8.69 -19.79 74.34
C VAL A 306 8.35 -18.68 75.32
N GLN A 307 7.79 -17.59 74.80
CA GLN A 307 7.29 -16.48 75.59
C GLN A 307 5.78 -16.44 75.47
N ALA A 308 5.09 -16.96 76.48
CA ALA A 308 3.64 -16.92 76.55
C ALA A 308 3.19 -16.90 78.01
N HIS A 309 2.07 -16.25 78.28
CA HIS A 309 1.37 -16.39 79.54
C HIS A 309 0.55 -17.69 79.54
N VAL A 310 0.19 -18.17 80.73
CA VAL A 310 -0.61 -19.39 80.89
C VAL A 310 -2.02 -19.11 80.43
N ILE A 311 -2.53 -19.90 79.49
CA ILE A 311 -3.90 -19.74 78.96
C ILE A 311 -4.87 -20.29 79.99
N ASP A 312 -5.64 -19.41 80.62
CA ASP A 312 -6.56 -19.70 81.71
C ASP A 312 -8.03 -19.40 81.37
N LYS A 313 -8.30 -18.81 80.20
CA LYS A 313 -9.63 -18.52 79.70
C LYS A 313 -9.85 -19.12 78.30
N TYR A 314 -10.75 -20.09 78.23
CA TYR A 314 -11.13 -20.80 77.00
C TYR A 314 -12.46 -20.34 76.41
#